data_AF-A0A7Y2TGI1-F1
#
_entry.id   AF-A0A7Y2TGI1-F1
#
_cell.length_a   1.000
_cell.length_b   1.000
_cell.length_c   1.000
_cell.angle_alpha   90.00
_cell.angle_beta   90.00
_cell.angle_gamma   90.00
#
_symmetry.space_group_name_H-M   'P 1'
#
loop_
_entity.id
_entity.type
_entity.pdbx_description
1 polymer ?
#
loop_
_entity_poly.entity_id
_entity_poly.type
_entity_poly.pdbx_seq_one_letter_code
_entity_poly.pdbx_strand_id
1 'polypeptide(L)' 'MQLSKRTLVIGATPNPTRYAFIATNMLLEYSHEVVLYGIKRGDIAGIPILKEWPAKEEIDTITLYINPRLQEQYLQ' A
#
# COMPACT_ATOMS: atom_id res chain seq x y z
N MET A 1 23.56 4.12 -5.82
CA MET A 1 22.55 3.11 -5.41
C MET A 1 21.24 3.85 -5.31
N GLN A 2 20.19 3.40 -6.01
CA GLN A 2 18.89 4.06 -5.91
C GLN A 2 18.29 3.73 -4.54
N LEU A 3 17.98 4.76 -3.74
CA LEU A 3 17.30 4.55 -2.46
C LEU A 3 15.98 3.83 -2.71
N SER A 4 15.74 2.73 -2.00
CA SER A 4 14.43 2.08 -1.99
C SER A 4 13.40 3.06 -1.44
N LYS A 5 12.43 3.43 -2.28
CA LYS A 5 11.31 4.29 -1.88
C LYS A 5 10.28 3.46 -1.15
N ARG A 6 10.32 3.46 0.18
CA ARG A 6 9.33 2.78 1.02
C ARG A 6 7.95 3.37 0.73
N THR A 7 7.10 2.55 0.12
CA THR A 7 5.84 2.99 -0.48
C THR A 7 4.66 2.48 0.32
N LEU A 8 3.81 3.40 0.80
CA LEU A 8 2.53 3.05 1.42
C LEU A 8 1.46 2.86 0.34
N VAL A 9 0.91 1.66 0.26
CA VAL A 9 -0.20 1.32 -0.64
C VAL A 9 -1.51 1.39 0.15
N ILE A 10 -2.29 2.45 -0.07
CA ILE A 10 -3.60 2.64 0.56
C ILE A 10 -4.69 2.01 -0.31
N GLY A 11 -5.56 1.21 0.29
CA GLY A 11 -6.56 0.43 -0.43
C GLY A 11 -6.05 -0.95 -0.86
N ALA A 12 -5.02 -1.47 -0.18
CA ALA A 12 -4.46 -2.78 -0.44
C ALA A 12 -5.52 -3.89 -0.30
N THR A 13 -5.40 -4.91 -1.15
CA THR A 13 -6.34 -6.03 -1.23
C THR A 13 -5.65 -7.26 -1.81
N PRO A 14 -5.96 -8.48 -1.34
CA PRO A 14 -5.40 -9.72 -1.91
C PRO A 14 -6.07 -10.12 -3.24
N ASN A 15 -7.00 -9.30 -3.76
CA ASN A 15 -7.71 -9.61 -5.00
C ASN A 15 -6.82 -9.29 -6.23
N PRO A 16 -6.40 -10.29 -7.03
CA PRO A 16 -5.45 -10.10 -8.13
C PRO A 16 -5.99 -9.25 -9.27
N THR A 17 -7.32 -9.07 -9.37
CA THR A 17 -7.95 -8.24 -10.41
C THR A 17 -7.86 -6.74 -10.11
N ARG A 18 -7.43 -6.34 -8.91
CA ARG A 18 -7.43 -4.93 -8.47
C ARG A 18 -6.06 -4.30 -8.70
N TYR A 19 -6.05 -3.06 -9.19
CA TYR A 19 -4.82 -2.30 -9.42
C TYR A 19 -3.91 -2.21 -8.19
N ALA A 20 -4.46 -2.11 -6.98
CA ALA A 20 -3.65 -2.12 -5.75
C ALA A 20 -2.80 -3.39 -5.61
N PHE A 21 -3.34 -4.56 -6.00
CA PHE A 21 -2.60 -5.82 -6.00
C PHE A 21 -1.52 -5.83 -7.09
N ILE A 22 -1.87 -5.42 -8.30
CA ILE A 22 -0.94 -5.36 -9.44
C ILE A 22 0.23 -4.42 -9.12
N ALA A 23 -0.06 -3.21 -8.64
CA ALA A 23 0.94 -2.23 -8.26
C ALA A 23 1.84 -2.70 -7.11
N THR A 24 1.28 -3.39 -6.11
CA THR A 24 2.07 -3.98 -5.03
C THR A 24 3.09 -4.99 -5.58
N ASN A 25 2.66 -5.91 -6.44
CA ASN A 25 3.56 -6.89 -7.04
C ASN A 25 4.62 -6.22 -7.92
N MET A 26 4.25 -5.20 -8.71
CA MET A 26 5.22 -4.43 -9.48
C MET A 26 6.24 -3.72 -8.58
N LEU A 27 5.81 -3.05 -7.50
CA LEU A 27 6.71 -2.40 -6.55
C LEU A 27 7.74 -3.41 -5.99
N LEU A 28 7.27 -4.60 -5.60
CA LEU A 28 8.13 -5.68 -5.12
C LEU A 28 9.10 -6.19 -6.20
N GLU A 29 8.64 -6.36 -7.44
CA GLU A 29 9.47 -6.76 -8.58
C GLU A 29 10.60 -5.76 -8.83
N TYR A 30 10.32 -4.46 -8.71
CA TYR A 30 11.31 -3.39 -8.79
C TYR A 30 12.07 -3.13 -7.48
N SER A 31 12.00 -4.06 -6.52
CA SER A 31 12.73 -4.00 -5.24
C SER A 31 12.39 -2.79 -4.35
N HIS A 32 11.18 -2.24 -4.49
CA HIS A 32 10.65 -1.25 -3.56
C HIS A 32 10.10 -1.92 -2.29
N GLU A 33 10.40 -1.34 -1.14
CA GLU A 33 9.73 -1.71 0.10
C GLU A 33 8.28 -1.21 0.09
N VAL A 34 7.35 -2.03 0.58
CA VAL A 34 5.92 -1.70 0.61
C VAL A 34 5.35 -1.84 2.01
N VAL A 35 4.44 -0.93 2.35
CA VAL A 35 3.56 -1.02 3.52
C VAL A 35 2.14 -1.10 3.00
N LEU A 36 1.41 -2.15 3.36
CA LEU A 36 0.07 -2.40 2.83
C LEU A 36 -0.97 -1.98 3.86
N TYR A 37 -1.86 -1.05 3.49
CA TYR A 37 -2.92 -0.58 4.38
C TYR A 37 -4.29 -0.65 3.70
N GLY A 38 -5.27 -1.24 4.39
CA GLY A 38 -6.62 -1.37 3.84
C GLY A 38 -7.60 -2.09 4.76
N ILE A 39 -8.87 -2.06 4.36
CA ILE A 39 -9.97 -2.66 5.14
C ILE A 39 -10.07 -4.19 4.98
N LYS A 40 -9.47 -4.73 3.91
CA LYS A 40 -9.50 -6.16 3.57
C LYS A 40 -8.47 -6.92 4.41
N ARG A 41 -8.83 -8.13 4.84
CA ARG A 41 -7.89 -9.06 5.48
C ARG A 41 -7.14 -9.85 4.40
N GLY A 42 -5.92 -10.27 4.71
CA GLY A 42 -5.07 -11.08 3.84
C GLY A 42 -3.68 -10.46 3.72
N ASP A 43 -2.93 -10.98 2.75
CA ASP A 43 -1.57 -10.59 2.43
C ASP A 43 -1.39 -10.46 0.91
N ILE A 44 -0.28 -9.85 0.50
CA ILE A 44 0.20 -9.87 -0.88
C ILE A 44 1.66 -10.28 -0.82
N ALA A 45 2.01 -11.38 -1.49
CA ALA A 45 3.36 -11.95 -1.46
C ALA A 45 3.91 -12.17 -0.03
N GLY A 46 3.06 -12.63 0.91
CA GLY A 46 3.43 -12.85 2.31
C GLY A 46 3.45 -11.59 3.19
N ILE A 47 3.23 -10.40 2.62
CA ILE A 47 3.21 -9.13 3.37
C ILE A 47 1.78 -8.86 3.84
N PRO A 48 1.53 -8.74 5.16
CA PRO A 48 0.18 -8.57 5.69
C PRO A 48 -0.40 -7.19 5.37
N ILE A 49 -1.71 -7.15 5.11
CA ILE A 49 -2.46 -5.90 4.99
C ILE A 49 -2.83 -5.39 6.39
N LEU A 50 -2.29 -4.23 6.75
CA LEU A 50 -2.55 -3.55 8.01
C LEU A 50 -3.95 -2.94 8.01
N LYS A 51 -4.65 -3.13 9.13
CA LYS A 51 -5.95 -2.48 9.39
C LYS A 51 -5.84 -1.19 10.17
N GLU A 52 -4.73 -1.02 10.88
CA GLU A 52 -4.43 0.17 11.65
C GLU A 52 -3.46 1.05 10.86
N TRP A 53 -3.58 2.36 11.07
CA TRP A 53 -2.72 3.31 10.38
C TRP A 53 -1.26 3.09 10.80
N PRO A 54 -0.31 2.91 9.85
CA PRO A 54 1.08 2.61 10.15
C PRO A 54 1.86 3.86 10.61
N ALA A 55 1.48 4.44 11.75
CA ALA A 55 1.99 5.73 12.23
C ALA A 55 3.49 5.76 12.55
N LYS A 56 4.13 4.60 12.71
CA LYS A 56 5.56 4.47 13.05
C LYS A 56 6.45 4.26 11.83
N GLU A 57 5.86 4.13 10.64
CA GLU A 57 6.59 3.86 9.41
C GLU A 57 7.09 5.17 8.78
N GLU A 58 8.33 5.18 8.33
CA GLU A 58 8.88 6.27 7.52
C GLU A 58 8.51 6.01 6.05
N ILE A 59 7.59 6.80 5.50
CA ILE A 59 7.05 6.62 4.15
C ILE A 59 7.60 7.70 3.22
N ASP A 60 8.20 7.28 2.11
CA ASP A 60 8.67 8.18 1.04
C ASP A 60 7.54 8.51 0.06
N THR A 61 6.81 7.47 -0.39
CA THR A 61 5.79 7.59 -1.43
C THR A 61 4.46 7.00 -0.94
N ILE A 62 3.36 7.69 -1.22
CA ILE A 62 2.00 7.16 -1.00
C ILE A 62 1.35 6.92 -2.37
N THR A 63 0.81 5.73 -2.58
CA THR A 63 -0.04 5.40 -3.75
C THR A 63 -1.45 5.03 -3.29
N LEU A 64 -2.45 5.68 -3.89
CA LEU A 64 -3.84 5.65 -3.44
C LEU A 64 -4.72 4.82 -4.39
N TYR A 65 -5.33 3.75 -3.87
CA TYR A 65 -6.32 2.92 -4.57
C TYR A 65 -7.67 2.92 -3.86
N ILE A 66 -8.12 4.11 -3.47
CA ILE A 66 -9.39 4.33 -2.78
C ILE A 66 -10.23 5.40 -3.48
N ASN A 67 -11.55 5.34 -3.28
CA ASN A 67 -12.48 6.35 -3.78
C ASN A 67 -12.14 7.74 -3.18
N PRO A 68 -12.24 8.84 -3.96
CA PRO A 68 -12.00 10.20 -3.48
C PRO A 68 -12.71 10.55 -2.15
N ARG A 69 -13.95 10.11 -1.94
CA ARG A 69 -14.68 10.36 -0.67
C ARG A 69 -14.00 9.76 0.55
N LEU A 70 -13.30 8.63 0.37
CA LEU A 70 -12.53 8.01 1.44
C LEU A 70 -11.18 8.70 1.66
N GLN A 71 -10.74 9.57 0.74
CA GLN A 71 -9.48 10.30 0.89
C GLN A 71 -9.62 11.48 1.85
N GLU A 72 -10.83 12.03 2.01
CA GLU A 72 -11.13 13.16 2.90
C GLU A 72 -10.66 12.92 4.34
N GLN A 73 -10.66 11.67 4.83
CA GLN A 73 -10.18 11.34 6.17
C GLN A 73 -8.66 11.57 6.38
N TYR A 74 -7.89 11.73 5.29
CA TYR A 74 -6.44 11.94 5.33
C TYR A 74 -6.04 13.39 5.03
N LEU A 75 -6.96 14.20 4.51
CA LEU A 75 -6.71 15.60 4.19
C LEU A 75 -7.11 16.42 5.42
N GLN A 76 -6.12 16.84 6.20
CA GLN A 76 -6.28 17.82 7.27
C GLN A 76 -6.10 19.24 6.74
#